data_AF-A0AAY4B329-F1
#
_entry.id   AF-A0AAY4B329-F1
#
_cell.length_a   1.000
_cell.length_b   1.000
_cell.length_c   1.000
_cell.angle_alpha   90.00
_cell.angle_beta   90.00
_cell.angle_gamma   90.00
#
_symmetry.space_group_name_H-M   'P 1'
#
loop_
_entity.id
_entity.type
_entity.pdbx_description
1 polymer ?
#
loop_
_entity_poly.entity_id
_entity_poly.type
_entity_poly.pdbx_seq_one_letter_code
_entity_poly.pdbx_strand_id
1 'polypeptide(L)'
;MLNAFQVIAVDGVCSGVIQCPGGDECLDWLHAIGANMSALTKHNVKKINRNFPVNQQIVYMGWVEEKELDSVQDRMYTPRFLALRGSSLFKFSAPPVTTWDWTRAEKSFTVYEIMCKVLKDGDLVDQRRHALSLQTDAGEDCFFSVELECELLVWEKAFQMATFLEVERIQCKTYACIMESHLMGLTIDFGMGFVCFDAASKAVLWRYKFSQLKGSSDDGKSKIKFLFQNQDTKLIEAKELEFSNLFAVLHCIHAFFAAKVACLDPMFTGSQNSTTATMVPSAAHASKIKYSS
;
A
#
# COMPACT_ATOMS: atom_id res chain seq x y z
N MET A 1 -22.75 12.67 15.81
CA MET A 1 -21.31 13.03 15.86
C MET A 1 -20.90 13.02 17.32
N LEU A 2 -19.75 12.43 17.63
CA LEU A 2 -19.17 12.52 18.97
C LEU A 2 -18.51 13.89 19.06
N ASN A 3 -19.01 14.76 19.94
CA ASN A 3 -18.41 16.08 20.19
C ASN A 3 -17.30 15.96 21.25
N ALA A 4 -16.55 14.86 21.20
CA ALA A 4 -15.55 14.56 22.21
C ALA A 4 -14.46 13.69 21.62
N PHE A 5 -13.24 13.90 22.10
CA PHE A 5 -12.09 13.11 21.71
C PHE A 5 -11.18 12.88 22.90
N GLN A 6 -10.19 12.02 22.71
CA GLN A 6 -9.18 11.71 23.70
C GLN A 6 -7.84 11.57 22.99
N VAL A 7 -6.77 12.05 23.61
CA VAL A 7 -5.41 11.94 23.09
C VAL A 7 -4.66 10.96 23.98
N ILE A 8 -4.15 9.89 23.37
CA ILE A 8 -3.38 8.85 24.04
C ILE A 8 -1.91 9.04 23.66
N ALA A 9 -1.04 9.19 24.66
CA ALA A 9 0.40 9.24 24.44
C ALA A 9 0.98 7.84 24.16
N VAL A 10 2.20 7.78 23.62
CA VAL A 10 2.87 6.52 23.24
C VAL A 10 3.08 5.58 24.42
N ASP A 11 3.25 6.13 25.63
CA ASP A 11 3.36 5.40 26.89
C ASP A 11 2.00 4.95 27.47
N GLY A 12 0.91 5.18 26.73
CA GLY A 12 -0.46 4.88 27.12
C GLY A 12 -1.11 5.95 28.00
N VAL A 13 -0.43 7.08 28.27
CA VAL A 13 -0.98 8.11 29.14
C VAL A 13 -2.18 8.81 28.50
N CYS A 14 -3.24 8.80 29.32
CA CYS A 14 -4.54 9.44 29.25
C CYS A 14 -4.63 10.98 29.20
N SER A 15 -5.01 11.69 28.13
CA SER A 15 -5.49 13.09 28.29
C SER A 15 -6.81 13.18 29.07
N GLY A 16 -7.54 12.07 29.21
CA GLY A 16 -8.96 12.09 29.55
C GLY A 16 -9.84 12.45 28.34
N VAL A 17 -11.17 12.36 28.50
CA VAL A 17 -12.11 12.72 27.43
C VAL A 17 -12.29 14.23 27.42
N ILE A 18 -11.94 14.87 26.30
CA ILE A 18 -12.10 16.29 26.06
C ILE A 18 -13.44 16.48 25.34
N GLN A 19 -14.37 17.18 26.00
CA GLN A 19 -15.67 17.52 25.44
C GLN A 19 -15.59 18.87 24.72
N CYS A 20 -16.09 18.92 23.50
CA CYS A 20 -16.18 20.12 22.68
C CYS A 20 -17.62 20.66 22.68
N PRO A 21 -17.81 21.98 22.67
CA PRO A 21 -19.13 22.61 22.53
C PRO A 21 -19.93 22.13 21.32
N GLY A 22 -19.26 21.84 20.20
CA GLY A 22 -19.87 21.38 18.95
C GLY A 22 -19.01 20.39 18.18
N GLY A 23 -19.63 19.74 17.19
CA GLY A 23 -18.95 18.77 16.32
C GLY A 23 -17.88 19.41 15.43
N ASP A 24 -18.14 20.61 14.93
CA ASP A 24 -17.19 21.33 14.06
C ASP A 24 -15.92 21.72 14.83
N GLU A 25 -16.05 22.25 16.05
CA GLU A 25 -14.90 22.56 16.91
C GLU A 25 -14.12 21.29 17.28
N CYS A 26 -14.81 20.17 17.53
CA CYS A 26 -14.18 18.88 17.76
C CYS A 26 -13.35 18.45 16.55
N LEU A 27 -13.89 18.60 15.35
CA LEU A 27 -13.22 18.26 14.10
C LEU A 27 -12.01 19.18 13.83
N ASP A 28 -12.13 20.48 14.10
CA ASP A 28 -11.02 21.43 13.99
C ASP A 28 -9.86 21.06 14.92
N TRP A 29 -10.17 20.66 16.15
CA TRP A 29 -9.16 20.15 17.10
C TRP A 29 -8.49 18.88 16.59
N LEU A 30 -9.27 17.91 16.11
CA LEU A 30 -8.73 16.68 15.54
C LEU A 30 -7.81 16.97 14.34
N HIS A 31 -8.22 17.87 13.44
CA HIS A 31 -7.38 18.29 12.31
C HIS A 31 -6.07 18.95 12.77
N ALA A 32 -6.12 19.86 13.76
CA ALA A 32 -4.93 20.51 14.29
C ALA A 32 -3.96 19.51 14.95
N ILE A 33 -4.50 18.55 15.72
CA ILE A 33 -3.72 17.49 16.38
C ILE A 33 -3.10 16.56 15.33
N GLY A 34 -3.90 16.04 14.39
CA GLY A 34 -3.45 15.14 13.33
C GLY A 34 -2.39 15.79 12.43
N ALA A 35 -2.55 17.08 12.08
CA ALA A 35 -1.55 17.84 11.33
C ALA A 35 -0.21 17.95 12.08
N ASN A 36 -0.26 18.24 13.39
CA ASN A 36 0.95 18.29 14.22
C ASN A 36 1.62 16.92 14.35
N MET A 37 0.85 15.85 14.59
CA MET A 37 1.35 14.48 14.64
C MET A 37 2.02 14.07 13.33
N SER A 38 1.39 14.38 12.19
CA SER A 38 1.93 14.11 10.86
C SER A 38 3.24 14.88 10.60
N ALA A 39 3.31 16.16 10.97
CA ALA A 39 4.51 16.98 10.83
C ALA A 39 5.68 16.44 11.66
N LEU A 40 5.44 16.07 12.92
CA LEU A 40 6.43 15.47 13.82
C LEU A 40 6.90 14.11 13.29
N THR A 41 5.97 13.27 12.83
CA THR A 41 6.27 11.96 12.25
C THR A 41 7.12 12.08 10.99
N LYS A 42 6.78 13.02 10.10
CA LYS A 42 7.56 13.31 8.89
C LYS A 42 8.98 13.79 9.22
N HIS A 43 9.14 14.62 10.25
CA HIS A 43 10.47 15.01 10.73
C HIS A 43 11.26 13.80 11.26
N ASN A 44 10.62 12.93 12.03
CA ASN A 44 11.26 11.74 12.57
C ASN A 44 11.67 10.75 11.46
N VAL A 45 10.79 10.49 10.49
CA VAL A 45 11.10 9.67 9.29
C VAL A 45 12.35 10.19 8.59
N LYS A 46 12.46 11.51 8.35
CA LYS A 46 13.64 12.11 7.74
C LYS A 46 14.93 11.88 8.54
N LYS A 47 14.85 11.88 9.87
CA LYS A 47 15.99 11.62 10.76
C LYS A 47 16.40 10.15 10.71
N ILE A 48 15.45 9.23 10.84
CA ILE A 48 15.70 7.78 10.84
C ILE A 48 16.21 7.31 9.47
N ASN A 49 15.66 7.84 8.37
CA ASN A 49 16.06 7.47 7.01
C ASN A 49 17.53 7.78 6.68
N ARG A 50 18.19 8.65 7.44
CA ARG A 50 19.65 8.87 7.32
C ARG A 50 20.47 7.63 7.67
N ASN A 51 19.90 6.71 8.43
CA ASN A 51 20.52 5.45 8.83
C ASN A 51 20.18 4.29 7.89
N PHE A 52 19.34 4.50 6.88
CA PHE A 52 18.93 3.46 5.93
C PHE A 52 19.41 3.78 4.51
N PRO A 53 19.82 2.76 3.73
CA PRO A 53 20.07 2.95 2.31
C PRO A 53 18.75 3.31 1.61
N VAL A 54 18.83 4.01 0.48
CA VAL A 54 17.68 4.59 -0.25
C VAL A 54 16.56 3.58 -0.48
N ASN A 55 16.89 2.35 -0.85
CA ASN A 55 15.94 1.25 -1.10
C ASN A 55 15.33 0.60 0.16
N GLN A 56 15.73 1.06 1.35
CA GLN A 56 15.26 0.57 2.65
C GLN A 56 14.72 1.70 3.52
N GLN A 57 14.51 2.89 2.92
CA GLN A 57 13.95 4.04 3.61
C GLN A 57 12.45 3.84 3.90
N ILE A 58 12.01 4.51 4.95
CA ILE A 58 10.61 4.59 5.36
C ILE A 58 9.91 5.55 4.41
N VAL A 59 8.85 5.06 3.77
CA VAL A 59 7.94 5.84 2.91
C VAL A 59 6.93 6.59 3.79
N TYR A 60 6.31 5.89 4.73
CA TYR A 60 5.34 6.45 5.66
C TYR A 60 5.21 5.57 6.90
N MET A 61 4.79 6.15 8.02
CA MET A 61 4.45 5.41 9.23
C MET A 61 3.46 6.21 10.06
N GLY A 62 2.65 5.54 10.87
CA GLY A 62 1.61 6.19 11.68
C GLY A 62 0.79 5.20 12.50
N TRP A 63 -0.03 5.75 13.39
CA TRP A 63 -1.00 5.00 14.17
C TRP A 63 -2.24 4.67 13.35
N VAL A 64 -2.83 3.52 13.63
CA VAL A 64 -4.11 3.05 13.12
C VAL A 64 -4.83 2.25 14.22
N GLU A 65 -6.13 2.12 14.12
CA GLU A 65 -6.93 1.22 14.96
C GLU A 65 -7.22 -0.07 14.18
N GLU A 66 -6.65 -1.19 14.63
CA GLU A 66 -6.87 -2.52 14.06
C GLU A 66 -8.09 -3.18 14.68
N LYS A 67 -8.97 -3.76 13.86
CA LYS A 67 -10.11 -4.54 14.34
C LYS A 67 -9.65 -5.93 14.76
N GLU A 68 -10.00 -6.35 15.97
CA GLU A 68 -9.75 -7.71 16.45
C GLU A 68 -10.92 -8.62 16.01
N LEU A 69 -10.65 -9.65 15.20
CA LEU A 69 -11.69 -10.52 14.62
C LEU A 69 -12.30 -11.52 15.62
N ASP A 70 -11.53 -11.92 16.64
CA ASP A 70 -11.90 -12.97 17.62
C ASP A 70 -11.89 -12.45 19.08
N SER A 71 -12.31 -11.21 19.32
CA SER A 71 -12.28 -10.65 20.68
C SER A 71 -13.39 -11.23 21.58
N VAL A 72 -13.01 -12.09 22.52
CA VAL A 72 -13.86 -12.48 23.69
C VAL A 72 -14.06 -11.28 24.64
N GLN A 73 -13.19 -10.28 24.55
CA GLN A 73 -13.25 -9.02 25.30
C GLN A 73 -14.09 -7.98 24.54
N ASP A 74 -14.77 -7.10 25.28
CA ASP A 74 -15.61 -5.98 24.79
C ASP A 74 -14.81 -4.88 24.01
N ARG A 75 -13.55 -5.14 23.67
CA ARG A 75 -12.69 -4.24 22.87
C ARG A 75 -12.58 -4.76 21.45
N MET A 76 -13.37 -4.15 20.58
CA MET A 76 -13.42 -4.47 19.16
C MET A 76 -12.20 -3.94 18.36
N TYR A 77 -11.45 -2.99 18.91
CA TYR A 77 -10.31 -2.35 18.25
C TYR A 77 -9.11 -2.13 19.17
N THR A 78 -7.91 -2.23 18.60
CA THR A 78 -6.64 -1.96 19.28
C THR A 78 -5.74 -1.01 18.48
N PRO A 79 -5.09 -0.04 19.14
CA PRO A 79 -4.15 0.83 18.47
C PRO A 79 -2.90 0.04 18.05
N ARG A 80 -2.50 0.21 16.79
CA ARG A 80 -1.29 -0.37 16.19
C ARG A 80 -0.50 0.70 15.48
N PHE A 81 0.81 0.51 15.42
CA PHE A 81 1.69 1.36 14.65
C PHE A 81 2.12 0.64 13.38
N LEU A 82 1.82 1.22 12.23
CA LEU A 82 2.20 0.68 10.93
C LEU A 82 3.35 1.49 10.33
N ALA A 83 4.22 0.83 9.56
CA ALA A 83 5.28 1.49 8.82
C ALA A 83 5.55 0.83 7.47
N LEU A 84 5.49 1.61 6.39
CA LEU A 84 5.93 1.22 5.05
C LEU A 84 7.42 1.57 4.90
N ARG A 85 8.26 0.55 4.80
CA ARG A 85 9.72 0.71 4.68
C ARG A 85 10.29 -0.30 3.69
N GLY A 86 11.05 0.19 2.72
CA GLY A 86 11.62 -0.65 1.66
C GLY A 86 10.51 -1.46 0.98
N SER A 87 10.67 -2.79 0.97
CA SER A 87 9.74 -3.74 0.36
C SER A 87 8.59 -4.18 1.27
N SER A 88 8.47 -3.64 2.48
CA SER A 88 7.64 -4.23 3.52
C SER A 88 6.74 -3.24 4.26
N LEU A 89 5.55 -3.71 4.62
CA LEU A 89 4.68 -3.12 5.63
C LEU A 89 4.96 -3.83 6.97
N PHE A 90 5.37 -3.07 7.97
CA PHE A 90 5.61 -3.56 9.32
C PHE A 90 4.47 -3.15 10.25
N LYS A 91 4.10 -4.06 11.16
CA LYS A 91 3.16 -3.81 12.24
C LYS A 91 3.87 -3.89 13.60
N PHE A 92 3.61 -2.91 14.46
CA PHE A 92 4.16 -2.83 15.81
C PHE A 92 3.06 -2.47 16.82
N SER A 93 3.27 -2.83 18.09
CA SER A 93 2.51 -2.31 19.23
C SER A 93 2.91 -0.89 19.64
N ALA A 94 4.13 -0.47 19.30
CA ALA A 94 4.65 0.86 19.58
C ALA A 94 5.59 1.35 18.46
N PRO A 95 5.77 2.67 18.27
CA PRO A 95 6.58 3.20 17.19
C PRO A 95 8.06 2.80 17.34
N PRO A 96 8.74 2.38 16.26
CA PRO A 96 10.17 2.10 16.32
C PRO A 96 10.96 3.40 16.55
N VAL A 97 11.84 3.42 17.55
CA VAL A 97 12.66 4.58 17.93
C VAL A 97 14.06 4.48 17.32
N THR A 98 14.57 3.25 17.23
CA THR A 98 15.91 2.91 16.74
C THR A 98 15.83 1.97 15.55
N THR A 99 16.95 1.80 14.84
CA THR A 99 17.04 0.81 13.75
C THR A 99 16.89 -0.63 14.25
N TRP A 100 17.18 -0.90 15.53
CA TRP A 100 17.03 -2.22 16.14
C TRP A 100 15.56 -2.61 16.33
N ASP A 101 14.68 -1.65 16.63
CA ASP A 101 13.26 -1.93 16.90
C ASP A 101 12.54 -2.59 15.71
N TRP A 102 13.03 -2.40 14.49
CA TRP A 102 12.52 -3.02 13.27
C TRP A 102 12.61 -4.55 13.28
N THR A 103 13.54 -5.11 14.05
CA THR A 103 13.66 -6.57 14.25
C THR A 103 12.57 -7.13 15.17
N ARG A 104 11.86 -6.25 15.89
CA ARG A 104 10.79 -6.59 16.84
C ARG A 104 9.39 -6.31 16.29
N ALA A 105 9.26 -6.11 14.98
CA ALA A 105 7.95 -6.00 14.34
C ALA A 105 7.12 -7.25 14.63
N GLU A 106 5.86 -7.07 15.00
CA GLU A 106 4.92 -8.16 15.31
C GLU A 106 4.59 -8.96 14.05
N LYS A 107 4.41 -8.24 12.94
CA LYS A 107 4.22 -8.80 11.60
C LYS A 107 4.96 -7.95 10.57
N SER A 108 5.37 -8.59 9.49
CA SER A 108 5.94 -7.95 8.30
C SER A 108 5.30 -8.58 7.07
N PHE A 109 4.86 -7.74 6.14
CA PHE A 109 4.22 -8.15 4.90
C PHE A 109 5.01 -7.61 3.71
N THR A 110 5.15 -8.38 2.64
CA THR A 110 5.75 -7.91 1.39
C THR A 110 4.75 -7.04 0.64
N VAL A 111 5.09 -5.78 0.35
CA VAL A 111 4.14 -4.78 -0.16
C VAL A 111 3.51 -5.18 -1.51
N TYR A 112 4.27 -5.83 -2.38
CA TYR A 112 3.73 -6.31 -3.67
C TYR A 112 3.02 -7.68 -3.55
N GLU A 113 2.97 -8.32 -2.38
CA GLU A 113 2.26 -9.60 -2.17
C GLU A 113 1.06 -9.44 -1.22
N ILE A 114 0.63 -8.20 -0.99
CA ILE A 114 -0.57 -7.85 -0.21
C ILE A 114 -1.45 -6.88 -1.01
N MET A 115 -2.72 -6.80 -0.62
CA MET A 115 -3.68 -5.88 -1.23
C MET A 115 -4.27 -4.95 -0.20
N CYS A 116 -3.95 -3.66 -0.31
CA CYS A 116 -4.57 -2.60 0.49
C CYS A 116 -5.77 -2.01 -0.27
N LYS A 117 -6.93 -1.92 0.37
CA LYS A 117 -8.15 -1.31 -0.19
C LYS A 117 -8.73 -0.31 0.80
N VAL A 118 -9.01 0.90 0.34
CA VAL A 118 -9.86 1.84 1.07
C VAL A 118 -11.30 1.34 1.01
N LEU A 119 -11.95 1.21 2.16
CA LEU A 119 -13.31 0.69 2.27
C LEU A 119 -14.32 1.80 1.96
N LYS A 120 -15.30 1.48 1.12
CA LYS A 120 -16.44 2.36 0.83
C LYS A 120 -17.59 2.02 1.78
N ASP A 121 -18.62 2.88 1.84
CA ASP A 121 -19.76 2.73 2.75
C ASP A 121 -20.40 1.33 2.75
N GLY A 122 -20.49 0.68 1.59
CA GLY A 122 -21.05 -0.68 1.47
C GLY A 122 -20.14 -1.82 1.96
N ASP A 123 -18.85 -1.54 2.12
CA ASP A 123 -17.81 -2.49 2.53
C ASP A 123 -17.34 -2.26 3.98
N LEU A 124 -17.87 -1.24 4.65
CA LEU A 124 -17.52 -0.95 6.04
C LEU A 124 -17.97 -2.07 6.97
N VAL A 125 -17.07 -2.47 7.87
CA VAL A 125 -17.35 -3.54 8.83
C VAL A 125 -18.10 -3.04 10.08
N ASP A 126 -18.18 -1.72 10.26
CA ASP A 126 -18.96 -1.02 11.29
C ASP A 126 -19.14 0.48 10.95
N GLN A 127 -19.38 1.34 11.94
CA GLN A 127 -19.65 2.77 11.77
C GLN A 127 -18.41 3.62 11.42
N ARG A 128 -17.19 3.07 11.52
CA ARG A 128 -15.96 3.81 11.22
C ARG A 128 -15.78 3.98 9.73
N ARG A 129 -15.82 5.24 9.28
CA ARG A 129 -15.86 5.57 7.85
C ARG A 129 -14.49 5.66 7.20
N HIS A 130 -13.45 5.95 7.97
CA HIS A 130 -12.11 6.13 7.45
C HIS A 130 -11.31 4.84 7.63
N ALA A 131 -11.66 3.81 6.86
CA ALA A 131 -11.16 2.47 7.03
C ALA A 131 -10.47 1.92 5.77
N LEU A 132 -9.49 1.05 5.99
CA LEU A 132 -8.83 0.28 4.94
C LEU A 132 -8.76 -1.20 5.35
N SER A 133 -8.82 -2.09 4.37
CA SER A 133 -8.52 -3.51 4.56
C SER A 133 -7.17 -3.86 3.93
N LEU A 134 -6.52 -4.85 4.53
CA LEU A 134 -5.31 -5.46 4.02
C LEU A 134 -5.53 -6.96 3.88
N GLN A 135 -5.60 -7.43 2.63
CA GLN A 135 -5.59 -8.85 2.34
C GLN A 135 -4.15 -9.34 2.24
N THR A 136 -3.82 -10.33 3.06
CA THR A 136 -2.49 -10.93 3.16
C THR A 136 -2.26 -11.97 2.07
N ASP A 137 -1.02 -12.43 1.94
CA ASP A 137 -0.64 -13.56 1.07
C ASP A 137 -1.22 -14.91 1.53
N ALA A 138 -1.81 -14.98 2.73
CA ALA A 138 -2.59 -16.12 3.20
C ALA A 138 -4.08 -16.01 2.83
N GLY A 139 -4.51 -14.90 2.22
CA GLY A 139 -5.92 -14.61 1.94
C GLY A 139 -6.72 -14.11 3.15
N GLU A 140 -6.05 -13.88 4.29
CA GLU A 140 -6.67 -13.32 5.50
C GLU A 140 -6.80 -11.80 5.36
N ASP A 141 -7.95 -11.26 5.78
CA ASP A 141 -8.20 -9.81 5.80
C ASP A 141 -7.92 -9.23 7.19
N CYS A 142 -7.09 -8.17 7.25
CA CYS A 142 -6.94 -7.30 8.41
C CYS A 142 -7.68 -5.99 8.15
N PHE A 143 -8.37 -5.46 9.16
CA PHE A 143 -9.12 -4.21 9.03
C PHE A 143 -8.51 -3.12 9.91
N PHE A 144 -8.27 -1.96 9.33
CA PHE A 144 -7.69 -0.80 10.00
C PHE A 144 -8.57 0.42 9.82
N SER A 145 -8.58 1.31 10.80
CA SER A 145 -9.27 2.59 10.74
C SER A 145 -8.38 3.72 11.25
N VAL A 146 -8.65 4.93 10.76
CA VAL A 146 -8.02 6.18 11.19
C VAL A 146 -9.10 7.19 11.56
N GLU A 147 -8.71 8.29 12.21
CA GLU A 147 -9.68 9.27 12.73
C GLU A 147 -10.15 10.26 11.67
N LEU A 148 -9.30 10.58 10.69
CA LEU A 148 -9.57 11.61 9.70
C LEU A 148 -9.49 11.07 8.27
N GLU A 149 -10.36 11.57 7.39
CA GLU A 149 -10.32 11.27 5.96
C GLU A 149 -8.96 11.64 5.33
N CYS A 150 -8.36 12.76 5.74
CA CYS A 150 -7.06 13.17 5.21
C CYS A 150 -5.93 12.19 5.58
N GLU A 151 -6.03 11.51 6.72
CA GLU A 151 -5.07 10.47 7.13
C GLU A 151 -5.22 9.22 6.28
N LEU A 152 -6.46 8.83 5.97
CA LEU A 152 -6.75 7.70 5.09
C LEU A 152 -6.20 7.92 3.69
N LEU A 153 -6.37 9.13 3.15
CA LEU A 153 -5.82 9.52 1.85
C LEU A 153 -4.28 9.50 1.83
N VAL A 154 -3.63 9.84 2.96
CA VAL A 154 -2.17 9.75 3.08
C VAL A 154 -1.72 8.29 3.11
N TRP A 155 -2.42 7.42 3.86
CA TRP A 155 -2.16 5.99 3.87
C TRP A 155 -2.29 5.37 2.47
N GLU A 156 -3.39 5.65 1.77
CA GLU A 156 -3.61 5.16 0.40
C GLU A 156 -2.48 5.56 -0.54
N LYS A 157 -2.11 6.86 -0.55
CA LYS A 157 -0.99 7.37 -1.36
C LYS A 157 0.34 6.74 -0.97
N ALA A 158 0.58 6.53 0.32
CA ALA A 158 1.80 5.91 0.81
C ALA A 158 1.92 4.45 0.36
N PHE A 159 0.83 3.68 0.40
CA PHE A 159 0.79 2.31 -0.13
C PHE A 159 1.05 2.30 -1.64
N GLN A 160 0.37 3.16 -2.40
CA GLN A 160 0.58 3.27 -3.85
C GLN A 160 2.05 3.60 -4.18
N MET A 161 2.65 4.54 -3.44
CA MET A 161 4.05 4.94 -3.60
C MET A 161 5.00 3.80 -3.24
N ALA A 162 4.79 3.12 -2.10
CA ALA A 162 5.63 2.01 -1.68
C ALA A 162 5.59 0.85 -2.69
N THR A 163 4.39 0.51 -3.18
CA THR A 163 4.20 -0.50 -4.23
C THR A 163 4.92 -0.11 -5.51
N PHE A 164 4.76 1.13 -5.97
CA PHE A 164 5.42 1.63 -7.17
C PHE A 164 6.95 1.54 -7.07
N LEU A 165 7.52 2.11 -6.01
CA LEU A 165 8.97 2.13 -5.79
C LEU A 165 9.55 0.72 -5.72
N GLU A 166 8.84 -0.20 -5.08
CA GLU A 166 9.31 -1.58 -4.96
C GLU A 166 9.21 -2.35 -6.28
N VAL A 167 8.11 -2.21 -7.03
CA VAL A 167 7.98 -2.83 -8.36
C VAL A 167 9.01 -2.27 -9.35
N GLU A 168 9.21 -0.95 -9.35
CA GLU A 168 10.26 -0.30 -10.14
C GLU A 168 11.65 -0.79 -9.74
N ARG A 169 11.89 -1.08 -8.46
CA ARG A 169 13.18 -1.59 -8.01
C ARG A 169 13.42 -3.03 -8.44
N ILE A 170 12.44 -3.93 -8.28
CA ILE A 170 12.64 -5.36 -8.55
C ILE A 170 12.56 -5.68 -10.05
N GLN A 171 11.83 -4.88 -10.83
CA GLN A 171 11.55 -5.04 -12.26
C GLN A 171 10.86 -6.34 -12.67
N CYS A 172 11.05 -7.45 -11.96
CA CYS A 172 10.35 -8.70 -12.19
C CYS A 172 10.25 -9.55 -10.93
N LYS A 173 9.29 -10.48 -10.93
CA LYS A 173 9.12 -11.49 -9.89
C LYS A 173 8.67 -12.80 -10.51
N THR A 174 9.32 -13.90 -10.09
CA THR A 174 9.00 -15.25 -10.56
C THR A 174 8.34 -16.06 -9.44
N TYR A 175 7.25 -16.74 -9.78
CA TYR A 175 6.55 -17.70 -8.94
C TYR A 175 6.61 -19.09 -9.58
N ALA A 176 6.82 -20.12 -8.76
CA ALA A 176 6.68 -21.50 -9.21
C ALA A 176 5.20 -21.82 -9.41
N CYS A 177 4.88 -22.50 -10.50
CA CYS A 177 3.51 -22.90 -10.82
C CYS A 177 3.47 -24.25 -11.52
N ILE A 178 2.29 -24.86 -11.60
CA ILE A 178 2.06 -26.10 -12.33
C ILE A 178 1.19 -25.80 -13.54
N MET A 179 1.61 -26.30 -14.71
CA MET A 179 0.84 -26.28 -15.95
C MET A 179 0.85 -27.68 -16.53
N GLU A 180 -0.34 -28.26 -16.76
CA GLU A 180 -0.47 -29.63 -17.32
C GLU A 180 0.41 -30.67 -16.58
N SER A 181 0.41 -30.63 -15.25
CA SER A 181 1.21 -31.51 -14.36
C SER A 181 2.74 -31.33 -14.43
N HIS A 182 3.24 -30.29 -15.09
CA HIS A 182 4.66 -29.97 -15.15
C HIS A 182 4.99 -28.72 -14.34
N LEU A 183 6.15 -28.74 -13.68
CA LEU A 183 6.64 -27.60 -12.89
C LEU A 183 7.17 -26.50 -13.82
N MET A 184 6.57 -25.33 -13.72
CA MET A 184 6.86 -24.13 -14.50
C MET A 184 7.27 -22.98 -13.59
N GLY A 185 7.84 -21.94 -14.18
CA GLY A 185 7.99 -20.63 -13.56
C GLY A 185 7.17 -19.59 -14.33
N LEU A 186 6.28 -18.88 -13.63
CA LEU A 186 5.64 -17.67 -14.15
C LEU A 186 6.41 -16.45 -13.66
N THR A 187 6.98 -15.68 -14.59
CA THR A 187 7.56 -14.36 -14.29
C THR A 187 6.60 -13.26 -14.71
N ILE A 188 6.34 -12.35 -13.77
CA ILE A 188 5.72 -11.06 -14.01
C ILE A 188 6.87 -10.07 -14.14
N ASP A 189 7.09 -9.58 -15.35
CA ASP A 189 8.17 -8.66 -15.70
C ASP A 189 7.59 -7.32 -16.12
N PHE A 190 8.13 -6.24 -15.55
CA PHE A 190 7.66 -4.89 -15.79
C PHE A 190 7.80 -4.50 -17.27
N GLY A 191 8.89 -4.86 -17.95
CA GLY A 191 9.06 -4.56 -19.37
C GLY A 191 8.32 -5.53 -20.28
N MET A 192 8.48 -6.83 -20.03
CA MET A 192 8.11 -7.90 -20.95
C MET A 192 6.68 -8.42 -20.75
N GLY A 193 6.06 -8.17 -19.59
CA GLY A 193 4.78 -8.73 -19.20
C GLY A 193 4.92 -10.12 -18.56
N PHE A 194 4.09 -11.06 -18.98
CA PHE A 194 4.03 -12.42 -18.45
C PHE A 194 4.94 -13.34 -19.25
N VAL A 195 5.74 -14.15 -18.55
CA VAL A 195 6.65 -15.14 -19.15
C VAL A 195 6.49 -16.45 -18.42
N CYS A 196 6.09 -17.50 -19.13
CA CYS A 196 6.07 -18.85 -18.57
C CYS A 196 7.18 -19.69 -19.21
N PHE A 197 7.93 -20.38 -18.36
CA PHE A 197 9.05 -21.21 -18.78
C PHE A 197 9.10 -22.51 -17.97
N ASP A 198 9.69 -23.53 -18.57
CA ASP A 198 9.87 -24.83 -17.92
C ASP A 198 10.93 -24.72 -16.83
N ALA A 199 10.61 -25.19 -15.62
CA ALA A 199 11.47 -24.96 -14.46
C ALA A 199 12.83 -25.65 -14.58
N ALA A 200 12.90 -26.79 -15.29
CA ALA A 200 14.10 -27.60 -15.43
C ALA A 200 14.99 -27.13 -16.60
N SER A 201 14.44 -27.04 -17.80
CA SER A 201 15.16 -26.68 -19.03
C SER A 201 15.34 -25.18 -19.22
N LYS A 202 14.56 -24.35 -18.49
CA LYS A 202 14.46 -22.90 -18.69
C LYS A 202 13.95 -22.49 -20.08
N ALA A 203 13.40 -23.43 -20.85
CA ALA A 203 12.79 -23.13 -22.14
C ALA A 203 11.53 -22.27 -21.93
N VAL A 204 11.40 -21.17 -22.68
CA VAL A 204 10.21 -20.32 -22.63
C VAL A 204 9.08 -20.97 -23.41
N LEU A 205 7.93 -21.19 -22.77
CA LEU A 205 6.74 -21.76 -23.41
C LEU A 205 5.90 -20.67 -24.09
N TRP A 206 5.71 -19.55 -23.39
CA TRP A 206 4.95 -18.44 -23.93
C TRP A 206 5.31 -17.12 -23.25
N ARG A 207 5.04 -16.02 -23.95
CA ARG A 207 5.28 -14.66 -23.49
C ARG A 207 4.14 -13.76 -23.96
N TYR A 208 3.59 -12.97 -23.04
CA TYR A 208 2.49 -12.05 -23.31
C TYR A 208 2.73 -10.72 -22.63
N LYS A 209 2.56 -9.61 -23.36
CA LYS A 209 2.59 -8.27 -22.77
C LYS A 209 1.36 -8.03 -21.91
N PHE A 210 1.44 -7.09 -20.96
CA PHE A 210 0.28 -6.66 -20.15
C PHE A 210 -0.93 -6.24 -21.02
N SER A 211 -0.70 -5.54 -22.13
CA SER A 211 -1.76 -5.08 -23.05
C SER A 211 -2.50 -6.23 -23.78
N GLN A 212 -1.90 -7.42 -23.81
CA GLN A 212 -2.50 -8.61 -24.39
C GLN A 212 -3.42 -9.33 -23.41
N LEU A 213 -3.34 -9.06 -22.10
CA LEU A 213 -4.28 -9.63 -21.13
C LEU A 213 -5.66 -8.98 -21.32
N LYS A 214 -6.67 -9.79 -21.66
CA LYS A 214 -8.07 -9.34 -21.85
C LYS A 214 -8.98 -9.71 -20.69
N GLY A 215 -8.59 -10.71 -19.92
CA GLY A 215 -9.28 -11.11 -18.71
C GLY A 215 -8.43 -12.08 -17.90
N SER A 216 -8.70 -12.10 -16.60
CA SER A 216 -8.17 -13.10 -15.67
C SER A 216 -9.30 -13.51 -14.75
N SER A 217 -9.30 -14.76 -14.34
CA SER A 217 -10.20 -15.30 -13.32
C SER A 217 -9.46 -16.32 -12.47
N ASP A 218 -9.80 -16.41 -11.20
CA ASP A 218 -9.25 -17.40 -10.29
C ASP A 218 -10.37 -18.20 -9.60
N ASP A 219 -10.00 -19.30 -8.97
CA ASP A 219 -10.92 -20.18 -8.23
C ASP A 219 -10.95 -19.90 -6.72
N GLY A 220 -10.25 -18.86 -6.26
CA GLY A 220 -10.07 -18.52 -4.85
C GLY A 220 -9.27 -19.53 -4.04
N LYS A 221 -8.59 -20.50 -4.68
CA LYS A 221 -7.86 -21.58 -4.00
C LYS A 221 -6.42 -21.69 -4.47
N SER A 222 -6.22 -22.09 -5.72
CA SER A 222 -4.88 -22.35 -6.27
C SER A 222 -4.74 -22.05 -7.74
N LYS A 223 -5.85 -21.92 -8.49
CA LYS A 223 -5.81 -21.82 -9.95
C LYS A 223 -6.16 -20.43 -10.42
N ILE A 224 -5.42 -19.99 -11.42
CA ILE A 224 -5.70 -18.79 -12.18
C ILE A 224 -5.73 -19.10 -13.67
N LYS A 225 -6.68 -18.49 -14.36
CA LYS A 225 -6.85 -18.57 -15.80
C LYS A 225 -6.68 -17.19 -16.41
N PHE A 226 -5.69 -17.07 -17.28
CA PHE A 226 -5.43 -15.87 -18.06
C PHE A 226 -6.03 -16.00 -19.45
N LEU A 227 -6.61 -14.92 -19.96
CA LEU A 227 -7.11 -14.81 -21.33
C LEU A 227 -6.25 -13.79 -22.07
N PHE A 228 -5.33 -14.28 -22.91
CA PHE A 228 -4.42 -13.44 -23.68
C PHE A 228 -4.87 -13.34 -25.13
N GLN A 229 -4.85 -12.14 -25.70
CA GLN A 229 -5.06 -11.94 -27.12
C GLN A 229 -3.73 -12.09 -27.88
N ASN A 230 -3.69 -13.07 -28.78
CA ASN A 230 -2.58 -13.24 -29.70
C ASN A 230 -2.50 -12.04 -30.67
N GLN A 231 -1.30 -11.47 -30.85
CA GLN A 231 -1.14 -10.24 -31.62
C GLN A 231 -1.44 -10.45 -33.11
N ASP A 232 -1.10 -11.62 -33.65
CA ASP A 232 -1.16 -11.91 -35.08
C ASP A 232 -2.54 -12.43 -35.47
N THR A 233 -3.06 -13.42 -34.72
CA THR A 233 -4.33 -14.07 -35.05
C THR A 233 -5.55 -13.36 -34.47
N LYS A 234 -5.35 -12.45 -33.51
CA LYS A 234 -6.41 -11.77 -32.72
C LYS A 234 -7.28 -12.72 -31.88
N LEU A 235 -6.97 -14.02 -31.86
CA LEU A 235 -7.67 -15.01 -31.06
C LEU A 235 -7.31 -14.89 -29.59
N ILE A 236 -8.23 -15.32 -28.73
CA ILE A 236 -8.03 -15.39 -27.28
C ILE A 236 -7.51 -16.77 -26.92
N GLU A 237 -6.33 -16.81 -26.31
CA GLU A 237 -5.72 -17.99 -25.75
C GLU A 237 -5.92 -18.03 -24.23
N ALA A 238 -6.46 -19.13 -23.73
CA ALA A 238 -6.57 -19.38 -22.31
C ALA A 238 -5.31 -20.10 -21.79
N LYS A 239 -4.69 -19.56 -20.73
CA LYS A 239 -3.59 -20.22 -20.01
C LYS A 239 -4.00 -20.41 -18.55
N GLU A 240 -4.11 -21.66 -18.11
CA GLU A 240 -4.43 -22.01 -16.73
C GLU A 240 -3.17 -22.45 -16.00
N LEU A 241 -2.95 -21.89 -14.82
CA LEU A 241 -1.78 -22.17 -13.98
C LEU A 241 -2.24 -22.41 -12.54
N GLU A 242 -1.58 -23.34 -11.87
CA GLU A 242 -1.83 -23.66 -10.47
C GLU A 242 -0.64 -23.24 -9.59
N PHE A 243 -0.92 -22.63 -8.44
CA PHE A 243 0.05 -22.07 -7.51
C PHE A 243 -0.19 -22.59 -6.09
N SER A 244 0.91 -22.78 -5.34
CA SER A 244 0.82 -23.10 -3.91
C SER A 244 0.36 -21.92 -3.06
N ASN A 245 0.67 -20.69 -3.51
CA ASN A 245 0.17 -19.45 -2.91
C ASN A 245 -0.41 -18.57 -4.01
N LEU A 246 -1.72 -18.68 -4.21
CA LEU A 246 -2.46 -17.92 -5.21
C LEU A 246 -2.52 -16.42 -4.87
N PHE A 247 -2.76 -16.06 -3.59
CA PHE A 247 -2.93 -14.67 -3.16
C PHE A 247 -1.68 -13.83 -3.39
N ALA A 248 -0.49 -14.34 -3.03
CA ALA A 248 0.78 -13.66 -3.31
C ALA A 248 0.94 -13.32 -4.80
N VAL A 249 0.57 -14.26 -5.69
CA VAL A 249 0.67 -14.09 -7.15
C VAL A 249 -0.35 -13.07 -7.64
N LEU A 250 -1.61 -13.15 -7.20
CA LEU A 250 -2.66 -12.20 -7.54
C LEU A 250 -2.28 -10.78 -7.13
N HIS A 251 -1.81 -10.61 -5.89
CA HIS A 251 -1.37 -9.34 -5.35
C HIS A 251 -0.14 -8.80 -6.09
N CYS A 252 0.82 -9.66 -6.47
CA CYS A 252 1.96 -9.26 -7.28
C CYS A 252 1.56 -8.80 -8.67
N ILE A 253 0.65 -9.51 -9.33
CA ILE A 253 0.13 -9.10 -10.64
C ILE A 253 -0.54 -7.72 -10.52
N HIS A 254 -1.38 -7.53 -9.49
CA HIS A 254 -2.03 -6.25 -9.24
C HIS A 254 -1.02 -5.12 -8.96
N ALA A 255 0.01 -5.39 -8.14
CA ALA A 255 1.08 -4.42 -7.85
C ALA A 255 1.80 -3.98 -9.13
N PHE A 256 2.12 -4.90 -10.04
CA PHE A 256 2.75 -4.59 -11.31
C PHE A 256 1.85 -3.78 -12.24
N PHE A 257 0.55 -4.11 -12.30
CA PHE A 257 -0.42 -3.30 -13.03
C PHE A 257 -0.57 -1.89 -12.43
N ALA A 258 -0.68 -1.77 -11.11
CA ALA A 258 -0.79 -0.49 -10.43
C ALA A 258 0.44 0.38 -10.70
N ALA A 259 1.65 -0.19 -10.62
CA ALA A 259 2.88 0.53 -10.93
C ALA A 259 2.95 0.97 -12.41
N LYS A 260 2.48 0.13 -13.34
CA LYS A 260 2.38 0.48 -14.77
C LYS A 260 1.43 1.64 -15.01
N VAL A 261 0.28 1.64 -14.35
CA VAL A 261 -0.70 2.73 -14.44
C VAL A 261 -0.12 4.01 -13.84
N ALA A 262 0.59 3.93 -12.71
CA ALA A 262 1.26 5.07 -12.10
C ALA A 262 2.31 5.72 -13.01
N CYS A 263 3.03 4.95 -13.84
CA CYS A 263 3.95 5.52 -14.85
C CYS A 263 3.24 6.37 -15.93
N LEU A 264 1.95 6.17 -16.14
CA LEU A 264 1.16 6.98 -17.09
C LEU A 264 0.63 8.26 -16.45
N ASP A 265 0.74 8.40 -15.12
CA ASP A 265 0.32 9.58 -14.38
C ASP A 265 1.47 10.62 -14.27
N PRO A 266 1.29 11.83 -14.82
CA PRO A 266 2.26 12.92 -14.68
C PRO A 266 2.63 13.26 -13.23
N MET A 267 1.70 13.05 -12.28
CA MET A 267 1.93 13.35 -10.86
C MET A 267 2.91 12.37 -10.20
N PHE A 268 3.00 11.13 -10.69
CA PHE A 268 3.94 10.12 -10.19
C PHE A 268 5.34 10.32 -10.76
N THR A 269 5.44 10.63 -12.05
CA THR A 269 6.71 10.83 -12.77
C THR A 269 7.43 12.12 -12.35
N GLY A 270 6.71 13.16 -11.91
CA GLY A 270 7.28 14.42 -11.42
C GLY A 270 8.05 14.31 -10.07
N SER A 271 7.84 13.24 -9.30
CA SER A 271 8.47 13.06 -7.99
C SER A 271 9.94 12.61 -8.09
N GLN A 272 10.32 11.93 -9.18
CA GLN A 272 11.71 11.47 -9.41
C GLN A 272 12.69 12.63 -9.69
N ASN A 273 12.22 13.80 -10.12
CA ASN A 273 13.09 14.93 -10.49
C ASN A 273 13.34 15.94 -9.35
N SER A 274 12.85 15.68 -8.14
CA SER A 274 12.93 16.64 -7.02
C SER A 274 14.07 16.39 -6.02
N THR A 275 14.90 15.37 -6.24
CA THR A 275 16.02 15.02 -5.34
C THR A 275 17.39 15.61 -5.72
N THR A 276 17.49 16.49 -6.72
CA THR A 276 18.79 17.05 -7.19
C THR A 276 18.84 18.57 -7.39
N ALA A 277 18.02 19.37 -6.71
CA ALA A 277 18.19 20.83 -6.73
C ALA A 277 18.21 21.45 -5.33
N THR A 278 19.42 21.67 -4.82
CA THR A 278 19.72 22.55 -3.69
C THR A 278 19.78 24.01 -4.17
N MET A 279 19.09 24.90 -3.44
CA MET A 279 19.23 26.39 -3.38
C MET A 279 18.72 27.17 -4.63
N VAL A 280 17.97 28.28 -4.55
CA VAL A 280 17.97 29.51 -3.71
C VAL A 280 16.54 30.15 -3.76
N PRO A 281 16.06 30.89 -2.74
CA PRO A 281 14.79 31.59 -2.83
C PRO A 281 14.91 32.91 -3.59
N SER A 282 14.04 33.16 -4.58
CA SER A 282 13.86 34.50 -5.16
C SER A 282 12.45 35.00 -4.90
N ALA A 283 12.40 36.15 -4.25
CA ALA A 283 11.20 36.90 -3.96
C ALA A 283 10.63 37.61 -5.20
N ALA A 284 9.33 37.91 -5.10
CA ALA A 284 8.58 38.95 -5.79
C ALA A 284 8.42 38.83 -7.32
N HIS A 285 7.17 38.64 -7.75
CA HIS A 285 6.47 39.67 -8.52
C HIS A 285 4.97 39.62 -8.23
N ALA A 286 4.49 40.69 -7.60
CA ALA A 286 3.08 41.03 -7.57
C ALA A 286 2.69 41.55 -8.95
N SER A 287 1.53 41.13 -9.46
CA SER A 287 0.79 41.91 -10.45
C SER A 287 -0.70 41.66 -10.32
N LYS A 288 -1.39 42.79 -10.14
CA LYS A 288 -2.80 43.00 -9.89
C LYS A 288 -3.63 42.83 -11.17
N ILE A 289 -4.82 42.24 -11.00
CA ILE A 289 -6.15 42.69 -11.47
C ILE A 289 -6.36 42.89 -12.99
N LYS A 290 -7.34 42.18 -13.58
CA LYS A 290 -8.63 42.76 -14.05
C LYS A 290 -9.63 41.71 -14.55
N TYR A 291 -10.88 41.93 -14.13
CA TYR A 291 -12.13 41.28 -14.55
C TYR A 291 -12.49 41.55 -16.03
N SER A 292 -13.38 40.71 -16.56
CA SER A 292 -14.58 40.93 -17.44
C SER A 292 -14.67 39.76 -18.43
N SER A 293 -15.77 39.04 -18.64
CA SER A 293 -17.20 39.23 -18.34
C SER A 293 -17.85 37.88 -18.05
#